data_AF-A0A0W0G7K7-F1
#
_entry.id   AF-A0A0W0G7K7-F1
#
_cell.length_a   1.000
_cell.length_b   1.000
_cell.length_c   1.000
_cell.angle_alpha   90.00
_cell.angle_beta   90.00
_cell.angle_gamma   90.00
#
_symmetry.space_group_name_H-M   'P 1'
#
loop_
_entity.id
_entity.type
_entity.pdbx_description
1 polymer ?
#
loop_
_entity_poly.entity_id
_entity_poly.type
_entity_poly.pdbx_seq_one_letter_code
_entity_poly.pdbx_strand_id
1 'polypeptide(L)'
;MFSQPLTSYIIFGIILIFIIILTVNYSRRGTLPLPPGPSGAILTGVKSLIPRTSPWVKYATWAIEYHSTFPTLPFTVFSLIYYVQTGDIIHFRIHRNPYIVLSSPQAVHDLMNKRAGMYSDRPSHTFFFELCGRGKSIFNINAGSRHTRYRRLLSRGLNGSAYVGVLEEQSARLVENIRKRPKLYERFVRMNSSAVIMQVAYGYDIASADDRFIKVAEESAKISGLAMAPGRWAVDYYPLLRHLPSLMPFHRQAATWRKRLEELSDVPHNWAKKQILSGKYADSFTSQHLAPSVGSVTPENEDIIKWTAGGLYAGATDTTISALLSFILLMALYPTVQACAQAEIDGLGGEMPEVKDLERLEYLQAVLKEVLRYAPVANIALPHKVTQEDTYKGYRIPEGATIIANVWAIMHDPSIYSKPFQFDPSRFTKKVGDPDPRIWAFGFGRRTCPGSQFAETSLLVCMARILYAFDIRLPKHRPIPVVEFTSGFTSHVKPFDIDIGERRPSIM
;
A
#
# COMPACT_ATOMS: atom_id res chain seq x y z
N MET A 1 67.38 12.73 -17.31
CA MET A 1 66.47 11.56 -17.29
C MET A 1 66.13 11.29 -15.82
N PHE A 2 65.10 11.96 -15.29
CA PHE A 2 64.69 11.85 -13.88
C PHE A 2 63.55 10.82 -13.78
N SER A 3 63.87 9.61 -13.32
CA SER A 3 62.88 8.66 -12.82
C SER A 3 62.47 9.08 -11.40
N GLN A 4 61.59 10.07 -11.31
CA GLN A 4 60.88 10.37 -10.06
C GLN A 4 59.85 9.29 -9.75
N PRO A 5 59.57 9.02 -8.46
CA PRO A 5 59.51 7.66 -7.96
C PRO A 5 58.06 7.22 -7.87
N LEU A 6 57.72 6.16 -8.61
CA LEU A 6 56.44 5.46 -8.48
C LEU A 6 56.15 5.09 -7.00
N THR A 7 57.21 4.85 -6.21
CA THR A 7 57.18 4.58 -4.78
C THR A 7 56.65 5.74 -3.93
N SER A 8 56.95 7.00 -4.26
CA SER A 8 56.48 8.17 -3.50
C SER A 8 54.97 8.37 -3.63
N TYR A 9 54.40 8.12 -4.81
CA TYR A 9 52.96 8.19 -5.04
C TYR A 9 52.20 7.06 -4.33
N ILE A 10 52.78 5.86 -4.27
CA ILE A 10 52.20 4.71 -3.55
C ILE A 10 52.19 4.98 -2.04
N ILE A 11 53.30 5.50 -1.49
CA ILE A 11 53.40 5.85 -0.06
C ILE A 11 52.39 6.95 0.29
N PHE A 12 52.28 8.00 -0.54
CA PHE A 12 51.29 9.06 -0.32
C PHE A 12 49.85 8.52 -0.39
N GLY A 13 49.56 7.61 -1.32
CA GLY A 13 48.26 6.93 -1.41
C GLY A 13 47.92 6.10 -0.16
N ILE A 14 48.88 5.35 0.37
CA ILE A 14 48.70 4.56 1.61
C ILE A 14 48.49 5.47 2.81
N ILE A 15 49.29 6.54 2.94
CA ILE A 15 49.15 7.52 4.04
C ILE A 15 47.78 8.21 3.97
N LEU A 16 47.33 8.60 2.77
CA LEU A 16 46.02 9.21 2.59
C LEU A 16 44.88 8.25 2.96
N ILE A 17 44.96 6.98 2.55
CA ILE A 17 43.99 5.94 2.94
C ILE A 17 44.01 5.74 4.46
N PHE A 18 45.19 5.69 5.08
CA PHE A 18 45.33 5.51 6.52
C PHE A 18 44.77 6.70 7.30
N ILE A 19 45.03 7.93 6.86
CA ILE A 19 44.45 9.16 7.44
C ILE A 19 42.93 9.17 7.27
N ILE A 20 42.41 8.78 6.11
CA ILE A 20 40.97 8.62 5.90
C ILE A 20 40.39 7.58 6.87
N ILE A 21 41.03 6.42 7.03
CA ILE A 21 40.60 5.38 7.97
C ILE A 21 40.61 5.90 9.41
N LEU A 22 41.68 6.57 9.85
CA LEU A 22 41.79 7.15 11.19
C LEU A 22 40.77 8.26 11.42
N THR A 23 40.52 9.11 10.44
CA THR A 23 39.55 10.22 10.54
C THR A 23 38.12 9.67 10.57
N VAL A 24 37.82 8.65 9.77
CA VAL A 24 36.54 7.92 9.78
C VAL A 24 36.36 7.17 11.11
N ASN A 25 37.39 6.54 11.66
CA ASN A 25 37.32 5.86 12.94
C ASN A 25 37.23 6.83 14.12
N TYR A 26 37.92 7.98 14.07
CA TYR A 26 37.87 9.02 15.08
C TYR A 26 36.53 9.76 15.08
N SER A 27 35.98 10.10 13.90
CA SER A 27 34.63 10.67 13.77
C SER A 27 33.51 9.70 14.18
N ARG A 28 33.79 8.38 14.19
CA ARG A 28 32.87 7.35 14.73
C ARG A 28 32.98 7.15 16.24
N ARG A 29 34.04 7.63 16.92
CA ARG A 29 34.15 7.58 18.38
C ARG A 29 33.10 8.51 18.99
N GLY A 30 32.07 7.94 19.62
CA GLY A 30 30.96 8.69 20.24
C GLY A 30 29.63 8.58 19.49
N THR A 31 29.60 8.01 18.28
CA THR A 31 28.33 7.75 17.58
C THR A 31 27.78 6.38 17.98
N LEU A 32 26.50 6.33 18.38
CA LEU A 32 25.80 5.07 18.63
C LEU A 32 25.83 4.18 17.36
N PRO A 33 25.86 2.84 17.52
CA PRO A 33 25.85 1.92 16.39
C PRO A 33 24.54 2.05 15.59
N LEU A 34 24.57 1.66 14.32
CA LEU A 34 23.33 1.45 13.56
C LEU A 34 22.60 0.21 14.11
N PRO A 35 21.28 0.09 13.89
CA PRO A 35 20.55 -1.13 14.23
C PRO A 35 21.21 -2.38 13.60
N PRO A 36 21.02 -3.57 14.20
CA PRO A 36 21.59 -4.78 13.67
C PRO A 36 20.95 -5.14 12.32
N GLY A 37 21.66 -5.88 11.48
CA GLY A 37 21.11 -6.32 10.20
C GLY A 37 22.18 -6.78 9.21
N PRO A 38 21.74 -7.24 8.03
CA PRO A 38 22.62 -7.88 7.07
C PRO A 38 23.64 -6.91 6.47
N SER A 39 24.88 -7.39 6.39
CA SER A 39 25.92 -6.76 5.58
C SER A 39 25.81 -7.22 4.13
N GLY A 40 26.06 -6.32 3.19
CA GLY A 40 26.02 -6.61 1.75
C GLY A 40 27.25 -6.08 1.02
N ALA A 41 27.28 -6.27 -0.31
CA ALA A 41 28.41 -5.90 -1.15
C ALA A 41 28.78 -4.41 -1.01
N ILE A 42 30.07 -4.07 -1.13
CA ILE A 42 30.59 -2.71 -0.86
C ILE A 42 29.81 -1.62 -1.63
N LEU A 43 29.53 -1.83 -2.92
CA LEU A 43 28.86 -0.81 -3.75
C LEU A 43 27.34 -0.87 -3.72
N THR A 44 26.75 -2.08 -3.73
CA THR A 44 25.30 -2.26 -3.92
C THR A 44 24.54 -2.57 -2.65
N GLY A 45 25.25 -2.81 -1.53
CA GLY A 45 24.64 -3.20 -0.27
C GLY A 45 23.96 -4.56 -0.39
N VAL A 46 22.77 -4.69 0.19
CA VAL A 46 22.03 -5.97 0.23
C VAL A 46 21.14 -6.18 -1.00
N LYS A 47 21.26 -5.37 -2.05
CA LYS A 47 20.39 -5.42 -3.25
C LYS A 47 20.24 -6.84 -3.82
N SER A 48 21.31 -7.62 -3.89
CA SER A 48 21.28 -9.00 -4.40
C SER A 48 20.68 -10.01 -3.43
N LEU A 49 20.55 -9.66 -2.15
CA LEU A 49 20.00 -10.51 -1.09
C LEU A 49 18.49 -10.33 -0.90
N ILE A 50 17.92 -9.23 -1.43
CA ILE A 50 16.49 -8.96 -1.35
C ILE A 50 15.80 -9.76 -2.47
N PRO A 51 14.86 -10.67 -2.13
CA PRO A 51 14.15 -11.44 -3.13
C PRO A 51 13.23 -10.55 -3.95
N ARG A 52 12.98 -10.96 -5.20
CA ARG A 52 12.02 -10.26 -6.09
C ARG A 52 10.58 -10.44 -5.62
N THR A 53 10.31 -11.51 -4.87
CA THR A 53 8.99 -11.86 -4.33
C THR A 53 9.03 -11.84 -2.81
N SER A 54 7.98 -11.32 -2.19
CA SER A 54 7.76 -11.30 -0.75
C SER A 54 8.93 -10.74 0.10
N PRO A 55 9.50 -9.57 -0.25
CA PRO A 55 10.62 -8.98 0.49
C PRO A 55 10.30 -8.73 1.97
N TRP A 56 9.03 -8.49 2.32
CA TRP A 56 8.57 -8.34 3.71
C TRP A 56 8.85 -9.58 4.58
N VAL A 57 8.75 -10.78 3.99
CA VAL A 57 9.08 -12.04 4.69
C VAL A 57 10.58 -12.11 4.93
N LYS A 58 11.40 -11.70 3.95
CA LYS A 58 12.85 -11.64 4.13
C LYS A 58 13.26 -10.64 5.21
N TYR A 59 12.59 -9.49 5.27
CA TYR A 59 12.82 -8.52 6.34
C TYR A 59 12.42 -9.06 7.72
N ALA A 60 11.30 -9.78 7.82
CA ALA A 60 10.89 -10.45 9.05
C ALA A 60 11.90 -11.54 9.47
N THR A 61 12.40 -12.32 8.49
CA THR A 61 13.44 -13.35 8.69
C THR A 61 14.70 -12.71 9.27
N TRP A 62 15.17 -11.61 8.69
CA TRP A 62 16.31 -10.86 9.21
C TRP A 62 16.03 -10.26 10.58
N ALA A 63 14.81 -9.75 10.84
CA ALA A 63 14.46 -9.24 12.16
C ALA A 63 14.58 -10.33 13.24
N ILE A 64 14.20 -11.57 12.95
CA ILE A 64 14.40 -12.71 13.85
C ILE A 64 15.91 -13.03 13.97
N GLU A 65 16.59 -13.29 12.86
CA GLU A 65 18.00 -13.71 12.82
C GLU A 65 18.93 -12.78 13.59
N TYR A 66 18.76 -11.46 13.41
CA TYR A 66 19.64 -10.46 14.00
C TYR A 66 19.24 -10.01 15.41
N HIS A 67 18.13 -10.51 15.96
CA HIS A 67 17.72 -10.27 17.36
C HIS A 67 17.64 -11.55 18.19
N SER A 68 17.69 -12.73 17.56
CA SER A 68 17.69 -14.00 18.27
C SER A 68 19.04 -14.24 18.95
N THR A 69 19.00 -14.69 20.20
CA THR A 69 20.19 -15.16 20.94
C THR A 69 20.60 -16.59 20.57
N PHE A 70 19.82 -17.30 19.76
CA PHE A 70 20.11 -18.65 19.32
C PHE A 70 21.06 -18.66 18.12
N PRO A 71 22.10 -19.51 18.10
CA PRO A 71 22.94 -19.68 16.91
C PRO A 71 22.11 -20.32 15.78
N THR A 72 21.69 -19.50 14.82
CA THR A 72 20.79 -19.94 13.74
C THR A 72 21.51 -20.82 12.71
N LEU A 73 21.07 -22.07 12.55
CA LEU A 73 21.34 -22.87 11.35
C LEU A 73 20.47 -22.33 10.19
N PRO A 74 20.99 -22.24 8.96
CA PRO A 74 20.31 -21.56 7.84
C PRO A 74 18.98 -22.19 7.39
N PHE A 75 18.70 -23.46 7.73
CA PHE A 75 17.48 -24.17 7.30
C PHE A 75 16.26 -24.01 8.24
N THR A 76 16.43 -23.45 9.45
CA THR A 76 15.33 -23.37 10.44
C THR A 76 14.57 -22.04 10.44
N VAL A 77 15.12 -20.95 9.88
CA VAL A 77 14.58 -19.60 10.11
C VAL A 77 13.20 -19.36 9.48
N PHE A 78 12.87 -20.00 8.35
CA PHE A 78 11.54 -19.83 7.72
C PHE A 78 10.42 -20.41 8.59
N SER A 79 10.67 -21.55 9.25
CA SER A 79 9.72 -22.15 10.20
C SER A 79 9.61 -21.34 11.49
N LEU A 80 10.65 -20.60 11.89
CA LEU A 80 10.61 -19.79 13.11
C LEU A 80 9.63 -18.61 13.03
N ILE A 81 9.33 -18.09 11.84
CA ILE A 81 8.36 -16.98 11.69
C ILE A 81 6.98 -17.36 12.24
N TYR A 82 6.65 -18.67 12.29
CA TYR A 82 5.38 -19.16 12.83
C TYR A 82 5.33 -19.20 14.36
N TYR A 83 6.49 -19.13 15.04
CA TYR A 83 6.61 -19.42 16.47
C TYR A 83 7.39 -18.38 17.27
N VAL A 84 8.14 -17.49 16.61
CA VAL A 84 9.09 -16.58 17.25
C VAL A 84 8.69 -15.13 16.99
N GLN A 85 8.71 -14.33 18.07
CA GLN A 85 8.52 -12.89 18.01
C GLN A 85 9.58 -12.25 17.12
N THR A 86 9.15 -11.31 16.28
CA THR A 86 10.07 -10.58 15.40
C THR A 86 10.88 -9.54 16.17
N GLY A 87 12.15 -9.36 15.81
CA GLY A 87 12.97 -8.28 16.36
C GLY A 87 12.42 -6.90 15.99
N ASP A 88 12.66 -5.90 16.85
CA ASP A 88 12.04 -4.57 16.72
C ASP A 88 12.46 -3.83 15.43
N ILE A 89 13.77 -3.63 15.25
CA ILE A 89 14.30 -2.78 14.17
C ILE A 89 15.55 -3.39 13.54
N ILE A 90 15.59 -3.48 12.21
CA ILE A 90 16.81 -3.85 11.48
C ILE A 90 17.28 -2.73 10.57
N HIS A 91 18.56 -2.75 10.25
CA HIS A 91 19.16 -1.83 9.29
C HIS A 91 19.87 -2.57 8.15
N PHE A 92 19.75 -2.04 6.95
CA PHE A 92 20.59 -2.39 5.82
C PHE A 92 20.75 -1.20 4.87
N ARG A 93 21.64 -1.33 3.89
CA ARG A 93 21.78 -0.33 2.82
C ARG A 93 21.46 -0.94 1.46
N ILE A 94 20.81 -0.15 0.61
CA ILE A 94 20.71 -0.40 -0.83
C ILE A 94 21.53 0.70 -1.51
N HIS A 95 22.58 0.30 -2.22
CA HIS A 95 23.64 1.20 -2.65
C HIS A 95 24.19 2.03 -1.46
N ARG A 96 23.99 3.35 -1.49
CA ARG A 96 24.43 4.30 -0.47
C ARG A 96 23.32 4.72 0.50
N ASN A 97 22.07 4.37 0.23
CA ASN A 97 20.94 4.86 1.02
C ASN A 97 20.70 3.88 2.19
N PRO A 98 20.63 4.38 3.44
CA PRO A 98 20.30 3.56 4.60
C PRO A 98 18.79 3.29 4.66
N TYR A 99 18.44 2.07 5.04
CA TYR A 99 17.07 1.60 5.27
C TYR A 99 16.95 1.07 6.69
N ILE A 100 15.90 1.47 7.39
CA ILE A 100 15.51 0.93 8.70
C ILE A 100 14.14 0.27 8.54
N VAL A 101 14.03 -1.01 8.91
CA VAL A 101 12.75 -1.72 8.91
C VAL A 101 12.26 -1.84 10.34
N LEU A 102 11.02 -1.41 10.58
CA LEU A 102 10.31 -1.53 11.85
C LEU A 102 9.36 -2.73 11.75
N SER A 103 9.54 -3.73 12.61
CA SER A 103 8.73 -4.96 12.58
C SER A 103 7.87 -5.15 13.84
N SER A 104 7.91 -4.23 14.80
CA SER A 104 7.09 -4.29 16.01
C SER A 104 6.13 -3.10 16.17
N PRO A 105 4.99 -3.30 16.85
CA PRO A 105 4.07 -2.22 17.23
C PRO A 105 4.76 -1.06 17.95
N GLN A 106 5.65 -1.39 18.88
CA GLN A 106 6.31 -0.39 19.74
C GLN A 106 7.23 0.51 18.92
N ALA A 107 8.04 -0.06 18.02
CA ALA A 107 8.93 0.71 17.16
C ALA A 107 8.15 1.63 16.21
N VAL A 108 7.07 1.12 15.60
CA VAL A 108 6.18 1.92 14.74
C VAL A 108 5.53 3.04 15.54
N HIS A 109 5.00 2.75 16.72
CA HIS A 109 4.36 3.74 17.57
C HIS A 109 5.32 4.84 18.02
N ASP A 110 6.50 4.47 18.52
CA ASP A 110 7.47 5.45 19.03
C ASP A 110 8.05 6.33 17.93
N LEU A 111 8.38 5.76 16.76
CA LEU A 111 9.04 6.50 15.68
C LEU A 111 8.05 7.16 14.73
N MET A 112 7.04 6.44 14.25
CA MET A 112 6.14 6.96 13.20
C MET A 112 4.94 7.72 13.76
N ASN A 113 4.48 7.41 14.98
CA ASN A 113 3.35 8.12 15.60
C ASN A 113 3.84 9.23 16.54
N LYS A 114 4.57 8.91 17.62
CA LYS A 114 5.03 9.91 18.60
C LYS A 114 5.99 10.92 17.98
N ARG A 115 6.91 10.46 17.11
CA ARG A 115 7.90 11.32 16.43
C ARG A 115 7.51 11.66 14.98
N ALA A 116 6.21 11.68 14.67
CA ALA A 116 5.71 11.90 13.30
C ALA A 116 6.25 13.17 12.63
N GLY A 117 6.66 14.21 13.38
CA GLY A 117 7.29 15.41 12.82
C GLY A 117 8.55 15.12 12.00
N MET A 118 9.39 14.19 12.47
CA MET A 118 10.65 13.81 11.82
C MET A 118 10.49 12.65 10.85
N TYR A 119 9.51 11.77 11.12
CA TYR A 119 9.34 10.51 10.41
C TYR A 119 8.26 10.55 9.33
N SER A 120 7.65 11.70 9.01
CA SER A 120 6.55 11.77 8.01
C SER A 120 6.97 12.19 6.61
N ASP A 121 8.26 12.39 6.32
CA ASP A 121 8.68 12.74 4.96
C ASP A 121 8.71 11.51 4.04
N ARG A 122 8.87 11.71 2.73
CA ARG A 122 8.92 10.63 1.74
C ARG A 122 10.31 10.52 1.09
N PRO A 123 10.78 9.31 0.76
CA PRO A 123 11.96 9.15 -0.09
C PRO A 123 11.68 9.73 -1.49
N SER A 124 12.60 10.56 -1.99
CA SER A 124 12.45 11.22 -3.29
C SER A 124 13.27 10.48 -4.34
N HIS A 125 12.63 9.59 -5.10
CA HIS A 125 13.27 8.82 -6.18
C HIS A 125 13.31 9.65 -7.47
N THR A 126 14.49 10.06 -7.94
CA THR A 126 14.63 10.88 -9.15
C THR A 126 13.91 10.25 -10.36
N PHE A 127 13.94 8.94 -10.54
CA PHE A 127 13.30 8.27 -11.67
C PHE A 127 11.78 8.49 -11.69
N PHE A 128 11.08 8.17 -10.60
CA PHE A 128 9.61 8.25 -10.56
C PHE A 128 9.12 9.70 -10.39
N PHE A 129 9.78 10.48 -9.55
CA PHE A 129 9.27 11.79 -9.15
C PHE A 129 9.60 12.86 -10.18
N GLU A 130 10.87 12.92 -10.62
CA GLU A 130 11.35 13.91 -11.58
C GLU A 130 11.13 13.40 -13.01
N LEU A 131 11.73 12.26 -13.37
CA LEU A 131 11.72 11.79 -14.76
C LEU A 131 10.34 11.30 -15.21
N CYS A 132 9.56 10.62 -14.36
CA CYS A 132 8.18 10.23 -14.68
C CYS A 132 7.14 11.32 -14.35
N GLY A 133 7.54 12.48 -13.81
CA GLY A 133 6.64 13.61 -13.57
C GLY A 133 5.64 13.40 -12.41
N ARG A 134 5.96 12.54 -11.44
CA ARG A 134 5.06 12.20 -10.32
C ARG A 134 5.37 12.88 -8.99
N GLY A 135 6.25 13.87 -8.98
CA GLY A 135 6.64 14.60 -7.76
C GLY A 135 5.50 15.29 -7.00
N LYS A 136 4.36 15.54 -7.66
CA LYS A 136 3.16 16.13 -7.06
C LYS A 136 2.11 15.10 -6.63
N SER A 137 2.38 13.80 -6.78
CA SER A 137 1.46 12.73 -6.37
C SER A 137 1.21 12.77 -4.85
N ILE A 138 -0.06 12.68 -4.45
CA ILE A 138 -0.50 12.84 -3.07
C ILE A 138 0.13 11.85 -2.09
N PHE A 139 0.41 10.62 -2.53
CA PHE A 139 0.94 9.55 -1.68
C PHE A 139 2.43 9.73 -1.38
N ASN A 140 3.12 10.43 -2.28
CA ASN A 140 4.57 10.48 -2.35
C ASN A 140 5.13 11.88 -2.07
N ILE A 141 4.29 12.91 -2.02
CA ILE A 141 4.74 14.26 -1.74
C ILE A 141 5.35 14.38 -0.33
N ASN A 142 6.44 15.13 -0.25
CA ASN A 142 7.10 15.46 1.00
C ASN A 142 6.19 16.27 1.94
N ALA A 143 6.50 16.24 3.23
CA ALA A 143 5.75 17.02 4.21
C ALA A 143 5.88 18.53 3.92
N GLY A 144 4.77 19.28 3.98
CA GLY A 144 4.76 20.71 3.66
C GLY A 144 3.36 21.25 3.40
N SER A 145 3.27 22.51 2.97
CA SER A 145 2.00 23.21 2.74
C SER A 145 1.07 22.45 1.77
N ARG A 146 1.61 21.97 0.65
CA ARG A 146 0.85 21.20 -0.35
C ARG A 146 0.32 19.89 0.20
N HIS A 147 1.11 19.15 0.98
CA HIS A 147 0.65 17.95 1.68
C HIS A 147 -0.51 18.26 2.64
N THR A 148 -0.40 19.32 3.43
CA THR A 148 -1.47 19.73 4.35
C THR A 148 -2.76 20.08 3.60
N ARG A 149 -2.65 20.79 2.46
CA ARG A 149 -3.79 21.11 1.60
C ARG A 149 -4.46 19.86 1.03
N TYR A 150 -3.67 18.91 0.53
CA TYR A 150 -4.15 17.60 0.10
C TYR A 150 -4.92 16.87 1.19
N ARG A 151 -4.34 16.77 2.40
CA ARG A 151 -4.99 16.10 3.54
C ARG A 151 -6.32 16.75 3.89
N ARG A 152 -6.39 18.08 3.93
CA ARG A 152 -7.63 18.82 4.21
C ARG A 152 -8.71 18.56 3.16
N LEU A 153 -8.33 18.54 1.87
CA LEU A 153 -9.28 18.28 0.78
C LEU A 153 -9.81 16.83 0.82
N LEU A 154 -8.93 15.84 1.03
CA LEU A 154 -9.35 14.45 1.12
C LEU A 154 -10.30 14.20 2.29
N SER A 155 -9.98 14.73 3.48
CA SER A 155 -10.84 14.57 4.66
C SER A 155 -12.23 15.18 4.48
N ARG A 156 -12.36 16.24 3.67
CA ARG A 156 -13.66 16.85 3.34
C ARG A 156 -14.39 16.09 2.23
N GLY A 157 -13.66 15.69 1.18
CA GLY A 157 -14.21 15.00 0.01
C GLY A 157 -14.66 13.56 0.29
N LEU A 158 -14.16 12.94 1.36
CA LEU A 158 -14.55 11.61 1.81
C LEU A 158 -15.41 11.64 3.07
N ASN A 159 -16.23 12.69 3.25
CA ASN A 159 -17.21 12.74 4.33
C ASN A 159 -18.32 11.69 4.09
N GLY A 160 -18.70 10.97 5.16
CA GLY A 160 -19.43 9.70 5.13
C GLY A 160 -20.71 9.68 4.31
N SER A 161 -21.50 10.77 4.28
CA SER A 161 -22.78 10.80 3.57
C SER A 161 -22.66 10.98 2.05
N ALA A 162 -21.54 11.54 1.56
CA ALA A 162 -21.42 11.97 0.16
C ALA A 162 -21.33 10.81 -0.85
N TYR A 163 -20.98 9.60 -0.39
CA TYR A 163 -20.74 8.44 -1.25
C TYR A 163 -21.64 7.24 -0.93
N VAL A 164 -22.56 7.34 0.04
CA VAL A 164 -23.43 6.20 0.45
C VAL A 164 -24.26 5.71 -0.72
N GLY A 165 -25.00 6.61 -1.40
CA GLY A 165 -25.84 6.23 -2.53
C GLY A 165 -25.04 5.60 -3.67
N VAL A 166 -23.82 6.09 -3.94
CA VAL A 166 -22.91 5.52 -4.94
C VAL A 166 -22.46 4.10 -4.53
N LEU A 167 -22.11 3.90 -3.27
CA LEU A 167 -21.72 2.58 -2.76
C LEU A 167 -22.86 1.57 -2.88
N GLU A 168 -24.08 1.98 -2.55
CA GLU A 168 -25.27 1.13 -2.65
C GLU A 168 -25.61 0.84 -4.11
N GLU A 169 -25.66 1.83 -4.99
CA GLU A 169 -25.94 1.61 -6.40
C GLU A 169 -24.93 0.65 -7.04
N GLN A 170 -23.63 0.93 -6.87
CA GLN A 170 -22.59 0.15 -7.54
C GLN A 170 -22.42 -1.25 -6.94
N SER A 171 -22.66 -1.44 -5.64
CA SER A 171 -22.61 -2.78 -5.01
C SER A 171 -23.82 -3.64 -5.38
N ALA A 172 -25.01 -3.06 -5.59
CA ALA A 172 -26.14 -3.80 -6.17
C ALA A 172 -25.83 -4.24 -7.61
N ARG A 173 -25.27 -3.33 -8.42
CA ARG A 173 -24.81 -3.63 -9.78
C ARG A 173 -23.73 -4.71 -9.82
N LEU A 174 -22.82 -4.74 -8.85
CA LEU A 174 -21.83 -5.81 -8.69
C LEU A 174 -22.50 -7.17 -8.54
N VAL A 175 -23.45 -7.29 -7.60
CA VAL A 175 -24.19 -8.54 -7.37
C VAL A 175 -24.91 -8.98 -8.64
N GLU A 176 -25.60 -8.06 -9.32
CA GLU A 176 -26.35 -8.40 -10.52
C GLU A 176 -25.45 -8.85 -11.68
N ASN A 177 -24.30 -8.22 -11.85
CA ASN A 177 -23.31 -8.64 -12.84
C ASN A 177 -22.74 -10.03 -12.53
N ILE A 178 -22.41 -10.31 -11.25
CA ILE A 178 -21.94 -11.64 -10.82
C ILE A 178 -23.02 -12.69 -11.08
N ARG A 179 -24.29 -12.41 -10.77
CA ARG A 179 -25.41 -13.33 -11.03
C ARG A 179 -25.49 -13.71 -12.51
N LYS A 180 -25.40 -12.72 -13.41
CA LYS A 180 -25.45 -12.94 -14.86
C LYS A 180 -24.25 -13.74 -15.39
N ARG A 181 -23.06 -13.48 -14.87
CA ARG A 181 -21.80 -14.09 -15.35
C ARG A 181 -20.85 -14.38 -14.19
N PRO A 182 -21.10 -15.42 -13.38
CA PRO A 182 -20.36 -15.65 -12.13
C PRO A 182 -18.87 -15.90 -12.36
N LYS A 183 -18.48 -16.50 -13.49
CA LYS A 183 -17.08 -16.71 -13.86
C LYS A 183 -16.28 -15.43 -14.12
N LEU A 184 -16.96 -14.28 -14.26
CA LEU A 184 -16.33 -12.97 -14.46
C LEU A 184 -16.30 -12.12 -13.17
N TYR A 185 -16.52 -12.72 -11.99
CA TYR A 185 -16.60 -12.00 -10.72
C TYR A 185 -15.41 -11.07 -10.48
N GLU A 186 -14.19 -11.51 -10.78
CA GLU A 186 -13.00 -10.67 -10.58
C GLU A 186 -13.13 -9.37 -11.35
N ARG A 187 -13.50 -9.49 -12.63
CA ARG A 187 -13.67 -8.36 -13.54
C ARG A 187 -14.76 -7.40 -13.04
N PHE A 188 -15.84 -7.93 -12.46
CA PHE A 188 -16.89 -7.09 -11.88
C PHE A 188 -16.48 -6.44 -10.56
N VAL A 189 -15.68 -7.10 -9.72
CA VAL A 189 -15.07 -6.47 -8.53
C VAL A 189 -14.19 -5.29 -8.97
N ARG A 190 -13.39 -5.45 -10.03
CA ARG A 190 -12.57 -4.35 -10.59
C ARG A 190 -13.42 -3.20 -11.11
N MET A 191 -14.48 -3.53 -11.84
CA MET A 191 -15.43 -2.56 -12.36
C MET A 191 -16.10 -1.80 -11.23
N ASN A 192 -16.60 -2.49 -10.21
CA ASN A 192 -17.26 -1.88 -9.06
C ASN A 192 -16.34 -0.89 -8.32
N SER A 193 -15.14 -1.31 -7.94
CA SER A 193 -14.19 -0.42 -7.24
C SER A 193 -13.83 0.82 -8.07
N SER A 194 -13.66 0.64 -9.39
CA SER A 194 -13.40 1.76 -10.30
C SER A 194 -14.60 2.67 -10.51
N ALA A 195 -15.80 2.10 -10.65
CA ALA A 195 -17.04 2.84 -10.88
C ALA A 195 -17.36 3.75 -9.69
N VAL A 196 -17.30 3.19 -8.48
CA VAL A 196 -17.51 3.95 -7.24
C VAL A 196 -16.60 5.16 -7.18
N ILE A 197 -15.28 4.97 -7.31
CA ILE A 197 -14.37 6.09 -7.11
C ILE A 197 -14.39 7.09 -8.27
N MET A 198 -14.66 6.65 -9.51
CA MET A 198 -14.79 7.56 -10.65
C MET A 198 -16.05 8.41 -10.54
N GLN A 199 -17.15 7.86 -10.03
CA GLN A 199 -18.37 8.61 -9.73
C GLN A 199 -18.13 9.59 -8.57
N VAL A 200 -17.52 9.15 -7.47
CA VAL A 200 -17.19 10.03 -6.33
C VAL A 200 -16.20 11.14 -6.68
N ALA A 201 -15.14 10.82 -7.42
CA ALA A 201 -14.06 11.77 -7.70
C ALA A 201 -14.40 12.74 -8.84
N TYR A 202 -15.09 12.26 -9.88
CA TYR A 202 -15.29 13.00 -11.13
C TYR A 202 -16.73 13.10 -11.61
N GLY A 203 -17.67 12.35 -11.02
CA GLY A 203 -19.04 12.25 -11.51
C GLY A 203 -19.15 11.38 -12.77
N TYR A 204 -18.18 10.49 -12.98
CA TYR A 204 -18.12 9.62 -14.16
C TYR A 204 -18.73 8.24 -13.85
N ASP A 205 -19.78 7.86 -14.59
CA ASP A 205 -20.36 6.51 -14.52
C ASP A 205 -19.62 5.54 -15.43
N ILE A 206 -19.01 4.50 -14.84
CA ILE A 206 -18.42 3.40 -15.59
C ILE A 206 -19.52 2.41 -15.97
N ALA A 207 -19.92 2.44 -17.24
CA ALA A 207 -20.99 1.59 -17.73
C ALA A 207 -20.56 0.15 -18.09
N SER A 208 -19.25 -0.06 -18.32
CA SER A 208 -18.73 -1.33 -18.84
C SER A 208 -17.46 -1.77 -18.12
N ALA A 209 -17.29 -3.07 -17.97
CA ALA A 209 -16.07 -3.65 -17.44
C ALA A 209 -14.88 -3.61 -18.43
N ASP A 210 -15.06 -3.04 -19.63
CA ASP A 210 -14.00 -2.74 -20.62
C ASP A 210 -13.58 -1.27 -20.63
N ASP A 211 -14.16 -0.45 -19.74
CA ASP A 211 -13.93 0.99 -19.69
C ASP A 211 -12.44 1.34 -19.60
N ARG A 212 -12.05 2.38 -20.32
CA ARG A 212 -10.66 2.83 -20.40
C ARG A 212 -10.10 3.20 -19.02
N PHE A 213 -10.90 3.81 -18.14
CA PHE A 213 -10.41 4.19 -16.82
C PHE A 213 -10.11 2.99 -15.92
N ILE A 214 -10.70 1.82 -16.15
CA ILE A 214 -10.26 0.60 -15.44
C ILE A 214 -8.83 0.26 -15.88
N LYS A 215 -8.58 0.23 -17.18
CA LYS A 215 -7.27 -0.13 -17.77
C LYS A 215 -6.17 0.87 -17.39
N VAL A 216 -6.48 2.16 -17.40
CA VAL A 216 -5.54 3.23 -17.00
C VAL A 216 -5.12 3.07 -15.54
N ALA A 217 -6.04 2.73 -14.63
CA ALA A 217 -5.73 2.49 -13.22
C ALA A 217 -4.79 1.29 -13.05
N GLU A 218 -5.12 0.15 -13.66
CA GLU A 218 -4.31 -1.08 -13.59
C GLU A 218 -2.90 -0.88 -14.15
N GLU A 219 -2.80 -0.22 -15.31
CA GLU A 219 -1.51 0.09 -15.94
C GLU A 219 -0.69 1.04 -15.07
N SER A 220 -1.32 2.07 -14.51
CA SER A 220 -0.65 3.04 -13.64
C SER A 220 -0.13 2.40 -12.34
N ALA A 221 -0.88 1.46 -11.76
CA ALA A 221 -0.45 0.69 -10.59
C ALA A 221 0.78 -0.17 -10.91
N LYS A 222 0.75 -0.90 -12.04
CA LYS A 222 1.89 -1.71 -12.51
C LYS A 222 3.13 -0.85 -12.75
N ILE A 223 2.99 0.26 -13.48
CA ILE A 223 4.08 1.19 -13.77
C ILE A 223 4.66 1.77 -12.46
N SER A 224 3.82 2.23 -11.55
CA SER A 224 4.26 2.83 -10.28
C SER A 224 5.03 1.81 -9.42
N GLY A 225 4.55 0.57 -9.34
CA GLY A 225 5.24 -0.51 -8.63
C GLY A 225 6.64 -0.79 -9.19
N LEU A 226 6.81 -0.78 -10.51
CA LEU A 226 8.12 -0.95 -11.15
C LEU A 226 9.00 0.29 -10.99
N ALA A 227 8.43 1.49 -11.09
CA ALA A 227 9.15 2.75 -11.00
C ALA A 227 9.71 3.03 -9.60
N MET A 228 9.00 2.59 -8.56
CA MET A 228 9.38 2.78 -7.15
C MET A 228 10.11 1.57 -6.55
N ALA A 229 10.37 0.52 -7.33
CA ALA A 229 11.03 -0.69 -6.83
C ALA A 229 12.45 -0.38 -6.31
N PRO A 230 12.76 -0.67 -5.02
CA PRO A 230 14.07 -0.39 -4.44
C PRO A 230 15.21 -1.03 -5.23
N GLY A 231 16.27 -0.26 -5.48
CA GLY A 231 17.47 -0.72 -6.17
C GLY A 231 17.32 -0.86 -7.68
N ARG A 232 16.14 -0.63 -8.27
CA ARG A 232 15.93 -0.83 -9.71
C ARG A 232 16.65 0.22 -10.56
N TRP A 233 16.53 1.49 -10.18
CA TRP A 233 17.04 2.61 -10.98
C TRP A 233 18.30 3.19 -10.35
N ALA A 234 19.44 3.10 -11.05
CA ALA A 234 20.69 3.66 -10.57
C ALA A 234 20.59 5.18 -10.34
N VAL A 235 19.79 5.90 -11.15
CA VAL A 235 19.61 7.36 -11.01
C VAL A 235 19.03 7.78 -9.66
N ASP A 236 18.31 6.90 -8.95
CA ASP A 236 17.79 7.18 -7.61
C ASP A 236 18.90 7.18 -6.53
N TYR A 237 20.04 6.56 -6.84
CA TYR A 237 21.18 6.41 -5.94
C TYR A 237 22.40 7.22 -6.39
N TYR A 238 22.45 7.65 -7.64
CA TYR A 238 23.56 8.40 -8.22
C TYR A 238 23.01 9.61 -9.00
N PRO A 239 22.80 10.77 -8.34
CA PRO A 239 22.08 11.91 -8.91
C PRO A 239 22.69 12.45 -10.20
N LEU A 240 24.00 12.34 -10.37
CA LEU A 240 24.69 12.77 -11.59
C LEU A 240 24.16 12.05 -12.84
N LEU A 241 23.63 10.83 -12.71
CA LEU A 241 23.08 10.09 -13.83
C LEU A 241 21.88 10.79 -14.49
N ARG A 242 21.16 11.67 -13.76
CA ARG A 242 19.99 12.38 -14.33
C ARG A 242 20.37 13.33 -15.47
N HIS A 243 21.63 13.77 -15.50
CA HIS A 243 22.18 14.69 -16.50
C HIS A 243 22.74 13.97 -17.74
N LEU A 244 22.71 12.64 -17.77
CA LEU A 244 23.09 11.88 -18.96
C LEU A 244 22.13 12.19 -20.14
N PRO A 245 22.60 12.02 -21.39
CA PRO A 245 21.80 12.31 -22.58
C PRO A 245 20.45 11.59 -22.57
N SER A 246 19.41 12.23 -23.11
CA SER A 246 18.05 11.68 -23.20
C SER A 246 17.93 10.38 -24.01
N LEU A 247 18.98 10.01 -24.75
CA LEU A 247 19.06 8.75 -25.48
C LEU A 247 19.25 7.54 -24.56
N MET A 248 19.64 7.71 -23.29
CA MET A 248 19.82 6.61 -22.37
C MET A 248 18.50 5.83 -22.16
N PRO A 249 18.54 4.49 -22.04
CA PRO A 249 17.33 3.66 -21.96
C PRO A 249 16.38 4.07 -20.82
N PHE A 250 16.91 4.49 -19.67
CA PHE A 250 16.09 4.88 -18.53
C PHE A 250 15.36 6.22 -18.75
N HIS A 251 15.96 7.20 -19.45
CA HIS A 251 15.26 8.43 -19.84
C HIS A 251 14.12 8.14 -20.82
N ARG A 252 14.37 7.28 -21.82
CA ARG A 252 13.32 6.85 -22.78
C ARG A 252 12.17 6.15 -22.04
N GLN A 253 12.49 5.23 -21.14
CA GLN A 253 11.49 4.53 -20.33
C GLN A 253 10.68 5.49 -19.46
N ALA A 254 11.34 6.44 -18.80
CA ALA A 254 10.69 7.44 -17.97
C ALA A 254 9.77 8.35 -18.79
N ALA A 255 10.16 8.73 -20.00
CA ALA A 255 9.33 9.52 -20.90
C ALA A 255 8.07 8.75 -21.34
N THR A 256 8.20 7.46 -21.67
CA THR A 256 7.05 6.58 -21.97
C THR A 256 6.12 6.44 -20.77
N TRP A 257 6.67 6.20 -19.58
CA TRP A 257 5.88 6.03 -18.36
C TRP A 257 5.25 7.33 -17.88
N ARG A 258 5.91 8.48 -18.07
CA ARG A 258 5.32 9.81 -17.80
C ARG A 258 4.00 9.97 -18.53
N LYS A 259 3.99 9.75 -19.85
CA LYS A 259 2.76 9.87 -20.68
C LYS A 259 1.64 8.96 -20.19
N ARG A 260 1.95 7.70 -19.85
CA ARG A 260 0.97 6.74 -19.34
C ARG A 260 0.42 7.13 -17.97
N LEU A 261 1.27 7.63 -17.07
CA LEU A 261 0.85 8.07 -15.73
C LEU A 261 0.10 9.41 -15.75
N GLU A 262 0.35 10.26 -16.74
CA GLU A 262 -0.44 11.49 -16.97
C GLU A 262 -1.89 11.15 -17.33
N GLU A 263 -2.17 10.02 -17.99
CA GLU A 263 -3.54 9.58 -18.28
C GLU A 263 -4.39 9.40 -17.01
N LEU A 264 -3.78 8.97 -15.90
CA LEU A 264 -4.45 8.76 -14.63
C LEU A 264 -4.95 10.06 -13.99
N SER A 265 -4.20 11.16 -14.14
CA SER A 265 -4.52 12.44 -13.48
C SER A 265 -5.21 13.43 -14.40
N ASP A 266 -4.77 13.52 -15.66
CA ASP A 266 -5.10 14.65 -16.52
C ASP A 266 -6.35 14.36 -17.34
N VAL A 267 -6.52 13.14 -17.86
CA VAL A 267 -7.67 12.76 -18.67
C VAL A 267 -8.99 12.85 -17.88
N PRO A 268 -9.15 12.22 -16.70
CA PRO A 268 -10.42 12.30 -15.98
C PRO A 268 -10.71 13.72 -15.45
N HIS A 269 -9.68 14.46 -15.06
CA HIS A 269 -9.83 15.86 -14.64
C HIS A 269 -10.30 16.76 -15.78
N ASN A 270 -9.68 16.65 -16.96
CA ASN A 270 -10.07 17.41 -18.14
C ASN A 270 -11.48 17.02 -18.62
N TRP A 271 -11.85 15.74 -18.50
CA TRP A 271 -13.21 15.29 -18.78
C TRP A 271 -14.22 15.95 -17.82
N ALA A 272 -13.98 15.90 -16.51
CA ALA A 272 -14.85 16.49 -15.51
C ALA A 272 -15.01 18.00 -15.73
N LYS A 273 -13.91 18.72 -16.02
CA LYS A 273 -13.94 20.15 -16.35
C LYS A 273 -14.84 20.44 -17.55
N LYS A 274 -14.79 19.64 -18.61
CA LYS A 274 -15.67 19.79 -19.77
C LYS A 274 -17.15 19.58 -19.40
N GLN A 275 -17.47 18.59 -18.59
CA GLN A 275 -18.85 18.35 -18.13
C GLN A 275 -19.35 19.53 -17.28
N ILE A 276 -18.52 20.02 -16.35
CA ILE A 276 -18.84 21.18 -15.50
C ILE A 276 -19.15 22.42 -16.35
N LEU A 277 -18.30 22.72 -17.34
CA LEU A 277 -18.50 23.86 -18.24
C LEU A 277 -19.75 23.73 -19.12
N SER A 278 -20.17 22.50 -19.43
CA SER A 278 -21.39 22.26 -20.20
C SER A 278 -22.68 22.46 -19.40
N GLY A 279 -22.59 22.56 -18.07
CA GLY A 279 -23.74 22.59 -17.16
C GLY A 279 -24.41 21.23 -16.94
N LYS A 280 -23.96 20.17 -17.63
CA LYS A 280 -24.47 18.79 -17.50
C LYS A 280 -23.43 17.93 -16.79
N TYR A 281 -23.44 17.91 -15.45
CA TYR A 281 -22.51 17.12 -14.64
C TYR A 281 -23.21 16.53 -13.42
N ALA A 282 -22.71 15.37 -12.96
CA ALA A 282 -23.10 14.78 -11.68
C ALA A 282 -22.27 15.40 -10.54
N ASP A 283 -22.84 15.43 -9.33
CA ASP A 283 -22.09 15.89 -8.17
C ASP A 283 -20.92 14.93 -7.84
N SER A 284 -19.79 15.51 -7.46
CA SER A 284 -18.51 14.81 -7.26
C SER A 284 -17.51 15.72 -6.54
N PHE A 285 -16.42 15.13 -6.04
CA PHE A 285 -15.32 15.89 -5.46
C PHE A 285 -14.85 17.01 -6.40
N THR A 286 -14.67 16.71 -7.69
CA THR A 286 -14.17 17.69 -8.67
C THR A 286 -15.19 18.80 -8.94
N SER A 287 -16.48 18.49 -9.11
CA SER A 287 -17.51 19.50 -9.35
C SER A 287 -17.70 20.42 -8.15
N GLN A 288 -17.69 19.88 -6.92
CA GLN A 288 -17.79 20.67 -5.69
C GLN A 288 -16.67 21.71 -5.53
N HIS A 289 -15.54 21.54 -6.23
CA HIS A 289 -14.37 22.40 -6.11
C HIS A 289 -14.08 23.24 -7.36
N LEU A 290 -14.68 22.92 -8.52
CA LEU A 290 -14.43 23.60 -9.80
C LEU A 290 -15.69 24.19 -10.46
N ALA A 291 -16.89 23.93 -9.94
CA ALA A 291 -18.12 24.47 -10.52
C ALA A 291 -18.12 26.02 -10.49
N PRO A 292 -18.78 26.70 -11.46
CA PRO A 292 -18.85 28.17 -11.49
C PRO A 292 -19.41 28.79 -10.20
N SER A 293 -20.28 28.06 -9.50
CA SER A 293 -20.83 28.45 -8.19
C SER A 293 -19.78 28.59 -7.08
N VAL A 294 -18.59 27.99 -7.27
CA VAL A 294 -17.45 28.07 -6.35
C VAL A 294 -16.67 29.38 -6.53
N GLY A 295 -16.93 30.14 -7.60
CA GLY A 295 -16.20 31.35 -7.95
C GLY A 295 -14.94 31.09 -8.78
N SER A 296 -14.06 32.08 -8.90
CA SER A 296 -12.82 31.95 -9.68
C SER A 296 -11.80 31.06 -8.97
N VAL A 297 -11.42 29.96 -9.62
CA VAL A 297 -10.39 29.03 -9.11
C VAL A 297 -9.03 29.42 -9.68
N THR A 298 -8.04 29.63 -8.82
CA THR A 298 -6.67 29.94 -9.26
C THR A 298 -6.02 28.70 -9.90
N PRO A 299 -5.05 28.88 -10.83
CA PRO A 299 -4.35 27.74 -11.45
C PRO A 299 -3.65 26.81 -10.43
N GLU A 300 -3.14 27.36 -9.33
CA GLU A 300 -2.54 26.56 -8.26
C GLU A 300 -3.59 25.70 -7.54
N ASN A 301 -4.77 26.25 -7.27
CA ASN A 301 -5.86 25.53 -6.63
C ASN A 301 -6.37 24.43 -7.54
N GLU A 302 -6.55 24.71 -8.84
CA GLU A 302 -6.95 23.71 -9.84
C GLU A 302 -5.93 22.56 -9.90
N ASP A 303 -4.63 22.85 -9.94
CA ASP A 303 -3.58 21.82 -9.90
C ASP A 303 -3.69 20.97 -8.62
N ILE A 304 -3.93 21.58 -7.46
CA ILE A 304 -4.11 20.84 -6.20
C ILE A 304 -5.36 19.95 -6.24
N ILE A 305 -6.47 20.44 -6.77
CA ILE A 305 -7.72 19.67 -6.93
C ILE A 305 -7.49 18.49 -7.87
N LYS A 306 -6.84 18.71 -9.03
CA LYS A 306 -6.48 17.66 -10.00
C LYS A 306 -5.72 16.52 -9.35
N TRP A 307 -4.65 16.84 -8.64
CA TRP A 307 -3.82 15.84 -7.98
C TRP A 307 -4.52 15.16 -6.79
N THR A 308 -5.46 15.85 -6.14
CA THR A 308 -6.27 15.25 -5.06
C THR A 308 -7.27 14.26 -5.63
N ALA A 309 -8.02 14.63 -6.67
CA ALA A 309 -8.97 13.75 -7.35
C ALA A 309 -8.26 12.53 -7.97
N GLY A 310 -7.11 12.74 -8.62
CA GLY A 310 -6.28 11.65 -9.13
C GLY A 310 -5.73 10.74 -8.02
N GLY A 311 -5.53 11.30 -6.82
CA GLY A 311 -5.19 10.56 -5.61
C GLY A 311 -6.33 9.66 -5.12
N LEU A 312 -7.56 10.16 -5.09
CA LEU A 312 -8.76 9.37 -4.78
C LEU A 312 -8.85 8.16 -5.71
N TYR A 313 -8.82 8.42 -7.02
CA TYR A 313 -8.88 7.41 -8.07
C TYR A 313 -7.75 6.37 -7.95
N ALA A 314 -6.49 6.80 -7.84
CA ALA A 314 -5.36 5.90 -7.71
C ALA A 314 -5.37 5.07 -6.41
N GLY A 315 -5.88 5.63 -5.32
CA GLY A 315 -5.90 4.99 -4.01
C GLY A 315 -6.97 3.91 -3.86
N ALA A 316 -8.16 4.13 -4.43
CA ALA A 316 -9.31 3.25 -4.23
C ALA A 316 -9.48 2.18 -5.31
N THR A 317 -8.84 2.34 -6.48
CA THR A 317 -9.02 1.38 -7.59
C THR A 317 -8.29 0.07 -7.40
N ASP A 318 -7.20 -0.01 -6.64
CA ASP A 318 -6.38 -1.23 -6.55
C ASP A 318 -6.48 -1.91 -5.18
N THR A 319 -6.55 -1.10 -4.12
CA THR A 319 -6.56 -1.57 -2.71
C THR A 319 -7.84 -2.29 -2.33
N THR A 320 -9.01 -1.72 -2.67
CA THR A 320 -10.33 -2.33 -2.40
C THR A 320 -10.50 -3.64 -3.18
N ILE A 321 -10.00 -3.69 -4.43
CA ILE A 321 -10.01 -4.92 -5.23
C ILE A 321 -9.22 -6.02 -4.53
N SER A 322 -8.00 -5.72 -4.05
CA SER A 322 -7.17 -6.69 -3.33
C SER A 322 -7.90 -7.29 -2.12
N ALA A 323 -8.53 -6.44 -1.30
CA ALA A 323 -9.27 -6.89 -0.12
C ALA A 323 -10.52 -7.71 -0.48
N LEU A 324 -11.33 -7.27 -1.46
CA LEU A 324 -12.54 -8.00 -1.89
C LEU A 324 -12.22 -9.37 -2.51
N LEU A 325 -11.18 -9.46 -3.35
CA LEU A 325 -10.78 -10.74 -3.92
C LEU A 325 -10.22 -11.69 -2.86
N SER A 326 -9.47 -11.17 -1.89
CA SER A 326 -9.01 -11.96 -0.74
C SER A 326 -10.18 -12.46 0.09
N PHE A 327 -11.16 -11.59 0.37
CA PHE A 327 -12.40 -11.97 1.04
C PHE A 327 -13.14 -13.09 0.30
N ILE A 328 -13.34 -12.96 -1.02
CA ILE A 328 -14.03 -13.97 -1.83
C ILE A 328 -13.33 -15.33 -1.74
N LEU A 329 -11.99 -15.39 -1.86
CA LEU A 329 -11.26 -16.64 -1.66
C LEU A 329 -11.45 -17.19 -0.24
N LEU A 330 -11.33 -16.33 0.78
CA LEU A 330 -11.41 -16.74 2.18
C LEU A 330 -12.82 -17.26 2.52
N MET A 331 -13.89 -16.72 1.96
CA MET A 331 -15.24 -17.28 2.12
C MET A 331 -15.36 -18.67 1.51
N ALA A 332 -14.69 -18.94 0.37
CA ALA A 332 -14.65 -20.26 -0.23
C ALA A 332 -13.86 -21.28 0.62
N LEU A 333 -12.76 -20.85 1.22
CA LEU A 333 -11.87 -21.67 2.04
C LEU A 333 -12.43 -21.97 3.44
N TYR A 334 -13.23 -21.04 3.99
CA TYR A 334 -13.74 -21.11 5.35
C TYR A 334 -15.29 -21.06 5.35
N PRO A 335 -15.96 -22.12 4.88
CA PRO A 335 -17.42 -22.14 4.72
C PRO A 335 -18.18 -21.92 6.03
N THR A 336 -17.63 -22.33 7.17
CA THR A 336 -18.24 -22.05 8.49
C THR A 336 -18.27 -20.55 8.79
N VAL A 337 -17.20 -19.82 8.47
CA VAL A 337 -17.16 -18.35 8.62
C VAL A 337 -18.20 -17.70 7.72
N GLN A 338 -18.27 -18.15 6.46
CA GLN A 338 -19.26 -17.68 5.50
C GLN A 338 -20.69 -17.89 6.03
N ALA A 339 -21.00 -19.09 6.53
CA ALA A 339 -22.32 -19.42 7.07
C ALA A 339 -22.68 -18.56 8.30
N CYS A 340 -21.73 -18.29 9.21
CA CYS A 340 -21.96 -17.41 10.35
C CYS A 340 -22.27 -15.97 9.91
N ALA A 341 -21.50 -15.42 8.97
CA ALA A 341 -21.75 -14.08 8.43
C ALA A 341 -23.08 -14.00 7.66
N GLN A 342 -23.41 -15.03 6.88
CA GLN A 342 -24.70 -15.16 6.19
C GLN A 342 -25.88 -15.19 7.18
N ALA A 343 -25.76 -15.94 8.28
CA ALA A 343 -26.81 -16.01 9.30
C ALA A 343 -27.03 -14.66 10.01
N GLU A 344 -25.96 -13.91 10.28
CA GLU A 344 -26.04 -12.54 10.80
C GLU A 344 -26.79 -11.61 9.83
N ILE A 345 -26.45 -11.68 8.54
CA ILE A 345 -27.11 -10.91 7.46
C ILE A 345 -28.58 -11.29 7.35
N ASP A 346 -28.93 -12.57 7.45
CA ASP A 346 -30.33 -13.03 7.39
C ASP A 346 -31.18 -12.46 8.54
N GLY A 347 -30.55 -12.27 9.71
CA GLY A 347 -31.16 -11.66 10.89
C GLY A 347 -31.62 -10.21 10.71
N LEU A 348 -31.24 -9.54 9.60
CA LEU A 348 -31.73 -8.20 9.26
C LEU A 348 -33.16 -8.16 8.73
N GLY A 349 -33.76 -9.31 8.40
CA GLY A 349 -35.14 -9.37 7.89
C GLY A 349 -35.26 -9.69 6.40
N GLY A 350 -34.15 -10.10 5.77
CA GLY A 350 -34.16 -10.70 4.43
C GLY A 350 -34.10 -9.74 3.25
N GLU A 351 -34.10 -8.42 3.46
CA GLU A 351 -33.82 -7.42 2.42
C GLU A 351 -32.31 -7.32 2.12
N MET A 352 -31.95 -6.76 0.97
CA MET A 352 -30.55 -6.54 0.61
C MET A 352 -29.91 -5.51 1.57
N PRO A 353 -28.77 -5.81 2.23
CA PRO A 353 -28.19 -4.90 3.21
C PRO A 353 -27.85 -3.53 2.63
N GLU A 354 -28.20 -2.48 3.36
CA GLU A 354 -27.81 -1.09 3.11
C GLU A 354 -26.65 -0.65 3.99
N VAL A 355 -26.07 0.51 3.71
CA VAL A 355 -24.96 1.06 4.52
C VAL A 355 -25.37 1.29 5.97
N LYS A 356 -26.65 1.67 6.20
CA LYS A 356 -27.20 1.89 7.55
C LYS A 356 -27.23 0.61 8.40
N ASP A 357 -27.24 -0.57 7.77
CA ASP A 357 -27.32 -1.85 8.48
C ASP A 357 -25.95 -2.35 8.95
N LEU A 358 -24.85 -1.82 8.41
CA LEU A 358 -23.50 -2.33 8.65
C LEU A 358 -23.07 -2.28 10.12
N GLU A 359 -23.58 -1.30 10.89
CA GLU A 359 -23.31 -1.19 12.32
C GLU A 359 -23.86 -2.37 13.11
N ARG A 360 -24.93 -3.02 12.62
CA ARG A 360 -25.56 -4.20 13.24
C ARG A 360 -24.87 -5.52 12.88
N LEU A 361 -23.96 -5.51 11.90
CA LEU A 361 -23.28 -6.70 11.40
C LEU A 361 -21.91 -6.87 12.08
N GLU A 362 -21.91 -7.14 13.39
CA GLU A 362 -20.71 -7.23 14.23
C GLU A 362 -19.74 -8.33 13.77
N TYR A 363 -20.26 -9.51 13.41
CA TYR A 363 -19.47 -10.63 12.92
C TYR A 363 -18.90 -10.31 11.53
N LEU A 364 -19.66 -9.68 10.63
CA LEU A 364 -19.12 -9.24 9.34
C LEU A 364 -17.99 -8.20 9.51
N GLN A 365 -18.11 -7.28 10.48
CA GLN A 365 -17.03 -6.37 10.84
C GLN A 365 -15.78 -7.12 11.34
N ALA A 366 -15.96 -8.18 12.13
CA ALA A 366 -14.87 -9.06 12.55
C ALA A 366 -14.24 -9.81 11.36
N VAL A 367 -15.05 -10.24 10.38
CA VAL A 367 -14.55 -10.85 9.13
C VAL A 367 -13.70 -9.84 8.35
N LEU A 368 -14.14 -8.58 8.20
CA LEU A 368 -13.35 -7.55 7.53
C LEU A 368 -12.00 -7.36 8.22
N LYS A 369 -11.98 -7.24 9.55
CA LYS A 369 -10.74 -7.12 10.33
C LYS A 369 -9.80 -8.29 10.05
N GLU A 370 -10.33 -9.52 10.05
CA GLU A 370 -9.50 -10.71 9.80
C GLU A 370 -9.02 -10.80 8.35
N VAL A 371 -9.80 -10.34 7.36
CA VAL A 371 -9.33 -10.22 5.96
C VAL A 371 -8.13 -9.26 5.88
N LEU A 372 -8.24 -8.08 6.51
CA LEU A 372 -7.17 -7.07 6.49
C LEU A 372 -5.89 -7.55 7.24
N ARG A 373 -6.04 -8.38 8.27
CA ARG A 373 -4.91 -8.96 9.02
C ARG A 373 -4.25 -10.11 8.28
N TYR A 374 -5.04 -11.08 7.83
CA TYR A 374 -4.57 -12.31 7.20
C TYR A 374 -3.98 -12.05 5.81
N ALA A 375 -4.60 -11.14 5.04
CA ALA A 375 -4.20 -10.75 3.70
C ALA A 375 -3.97 -9.23 3.60
N PRO A 376 -2.90 -8.69 4.23
CA PRO A 376 -2.67 -7.25 4.24
C PRO A 376 -2.52 -6.71 2.81
N VAL A 377 -3.35 -5.71 2.47
CA VAL A 377 -3.29 -5.04 1.15
C VAL A 377 -1.90 -4.45 0.92
N ALA A 378 -1.28 -3.89 1.96
CA ALA A 378 0.09 -3.38 1.93
C ALA A 378 0.95 -4.12 2.97
N ASN A 379 1.66 -5.16 2.54
CA ASN A 379 2.54 -5.96 3.42
C ASN A 379 3.68 -5.15 4.05
N ILE A 380 4.18 -4.16 3.31
CA ILE A 380 4.98 -3.05 3.85
C ILE A 380 4.22 -1.76 3.62
N ALA A 381 4.20 -0.89 4.62
CA ALA A 381 3.63 0.44 4.43
C ALA A 381 4.47 1.23 3.43
N LEU A 382 3.85 2.26 2.84
CA LEU A 382 4.54 3.26 2.02
C LEU A 382 5.79 3.76 2.74
N PRO A 383 6.99 3.74 2.13
CA PRO A 383 8.21 4.17 2.80
C PRO A 383 8.14 5.61 3.31
N HIS A 384 8.71 5.83 4.49
CA HIS A 384 8.93 7.14 5.08
C HIS A 384 10.42 7.51 4.96
N LYS A 385 10.75 8.78 5.14
CA LYS A 385 12.13 9.26 5.22
C LYS A 385 12.28 10.10 6.49
N VAL A 386 13.32 9.84 7.26
CA VAL A 386 13.63 10.64 8.45
C VAL A 386 14.30 11.94 8.01
N THR A 387 13.86 13.07 8.57
CA THR A 387 14.38 14.40 8.20
C THR A 387 15.50 14.91 9.09
N GLN A 388 15.78 14.23 10.21
CA GLN A 388 16.84 14.59 11.16
C GLN A 388 17.44 13.31 11.74
N GLU A 389 18.71 13.35 12.16
CA GLU A 389 19.29 12.22 12.88
C GLU A 389 18.57 12.01 14.22
N ASP A 390 18.37 10.74 14.59
CA ASP A 390 17.64 10.36 15.80
C ASP A 390 18.30 9.16 16.48
N THR A 391 17.90 8.87 17.71
CA THR A 391 18.33 7.69 18.46
C THR A 391 17.14 6.88 18.96
N TYR A 392 17.24 5.56 18.88
CA TYR A 392 16.20 4.64 19.34
C TYR A 392 16.82 3.37 19.92
N LYS A 393 16.50 3.08 21.19
CA LYS A 393 16.96 1.87 21.91
C LYS A 393 18.48 1.62 21.81
N GLY A 394 19.27 2.67 21.97
CA GLY A 394 20.74 2.59 21.92
C GLY A 394 21.32 2.56 20.50
N TYR A 395 20.49 2.69 19.46
CA TYR A 395 20.93 2.76 18.07
C TYR A 395 20.76 4.15 17.49
N ARG A 396 21.62 4.49 16.53
CA ARG A 396 21.54 5.69 15.69
C ARG A 396 20.66 5.44 14.47
N ILE A 397 19.74 6.35 14.20
CA ILE A 397 18.93 6.40 12.98
C ILE A 397 19.40 7.61 12.16
N PRO A 398 20.14 7.38 11.05
CA PRO A 398 20.69 8.49 10.27
C PRO A 398 19.61 9.37 9.64
N GLU A 399 19.89 10.67 9.53
CA GLU A 399 19.12 11.56 8.68
C GLU A 399 19.04 11.02 7.24
N GLY A 400 17.88 11.15 6.60
CA GLY A 400 17.65 10.68 5.24
C GLY A 400 17.43 9.17 5.12
N ALA A 401 17.50 8.41 6.23
CA ALA A 401 17.19 6.99 6.21
C ALA A 401 15.75 6.73 5.77
N THR A 402 15.59 5.72 4.91
CA THR A 402 14.27 5.24 4.50
C THR A 402 13.72 4.30 5.55
N ILE A 403 12.54 4.62 6.08
CA ILE A 403 11.85 3.85 7.11
C ILE A 403 10.77 3.00 6.45
N ILE A 404 10.82 1.71 6.68
CA ILE A 404 9.83 0.74 6.20
C ILE A 404 9.13 0.14 7.42
N ALA A 405 7.82 0.29 7.53
CA ALA A 405 7.05 -0.48 8.49
C ALA A 405 6.61 -1.81 7.86
N ASN A 406 7.03 -2.92 8.46
CA ASN A 406 6.70 -4.26 8.02
C ASN A 406 5.35 -4.69 8.64
N VAL A 407 4.26 -4.25 8.00
CA VAL A 407 2.89 -4.51 8.45
C VAL A 407 2.61 -6.01 8.51
N TRP A 408 3.11 -6.77 7.53
CA TRP A 408 2.96 -8.22 7.50
C TRP A 408 3.59 -8.89 8.72
N ALA A 409 4.81 -8.48 9.11
CA ALA A 409 5.48 -9.02 10.30
C ALA A 409 4.66 -8.77 11.58
N ILE A 410 4.13 -7.55 11.75
CA ILE A 410 3.30 -7.19 12.90
C ILE A 410 2.00 -8.01 12.92
N MET A 411 1.32 -8.12 11.77
CA MET A 411 0.04 -8.83 11.65
C MET A 411 0.16 -10.36 11.74
N HIS A 412 1.38 -10.88 11.61
CA HIS A 412 1.69 -12.30 11.70
C HIS A 412 2.57 -12.67 12.89
N ASP A 413 2.81 -11.76 13.82
CA ASP A 413 3.60 -12.03 15.02
C ASP A 413 2.78 -12.87 16.02
N PRO A 414 3.23 -14.07 16.40
CA PRO A 414 2.49 -14.94 17.32
C PRO A 414 2.40 -14.40 18.76
N SER A 415 3.20 -13.39 19.11
CA SER A 415 3.06 -12.66 20.40
C SER A 415 1.94 -11.63 20.40
N ILE A 416 1.45 -11.24 19.22
CA ILE A 416 0.40 -10.22 19.04
C ILE A 416 -0.93 -10.87 18.64
N TYR A 417 -0.90 -11.80 17.69
CA TYR A 417 -2.08 -12.48 17.19
C TYR A 417 -2.00 -13.98 17.42
N SER A 418 -3.03 -14.54 18.04
CA SER A 418 -3.07 -15.96 18.36
C SER A 418 -3.24 -16.81 17.09
N LYS A 419 -2.33 -17.76 16.84
CA LYS A 419 -2.30 -18.58 15.61
C LYS A 419 -2.40 -17.69 14.35
N PRO A 420 -1.40 -16.82 14.09
CA PRO A 420 -1.51 -15.72 13.12
C PRO A 420 -1.75 -16.19 11.66
N PHE A 421 -1.40 -17.44 11.35
CA PHE A 421 -1.59 -18.02 10.02
C PHE A 421 -2.91 -18.80 9.87
N GLN A 422 -3.79 -18.74 10.87
CA GLN A 422 -5.17 -19.26 10.78
C GLN A 422 -6.13 -18.09 10.60
N PHE A 423 -7.03 -18.19 9.62
CA PHE A 423 -8.11 -17.23 9.42
C PHE A 423 -9.23 -17.51 10.41
N ASP A 424 -9.35 -16.67 11.44
CA ASP A 424 -10.35 -16.81 12.51
C ASP A 424 -10.90 -15.43 12.91
N PRO A 425 -12.07 -15.03 12.38
CA PRO A 425 -12.72 -13.78 12.75
C PRO A 425 -13.13 -13.71 14.23
N SER A 426 -13.29 -14.83 14.92
CA SER A 426 -13.74 -14.84 16.32
C SER A 426 -12.78 -14.08 17.24
N ARG A 427 -11.51 -13.92 16.84
CA ARG A 427 -10.51 -13.12 17.57
C ARG A 427 -10.92 -11.64 17.76
N PHE A 428 -11.82 -11.11 16.93
CA PHE A 428 -12.30 -9.73 17.00
C PHE A 428 -13.73 -9.57 17.54
N THR A 429 -14.37 -10.68 17.93
CA THR A 429 -15.70 -10.69 18.57
C THR A 429 -15.63 -10.84 20.09
N LYS A 430 -14.45 -11.19 20.62
CA LYS A 430 -14.22 -11.41 22.06
C LYS A 430 -14.12 -10.08 22.80
N LYS A 431 -14.63 -10.05 24.05
CA LYS A 431 -14.47 -8.89 24.96
C LYS A 431 -13.00 -8.50 25.19
N VAL A 432 -12.12 -9.50 25.25
CA VAL A 432 -10.66 -9.34 25.21
C VAL A 432 -10.18 -10.12 23.99
N GLY A 433 -10.20 -9.45 22.84
CA GLY A 433 -9.74 -9.98 21.56
C GLY A 433 -8.31 -9.58 21.23
N ASP A 434 -7.84 -10.04 20.07
CA ASP A 434 -6.56 -9.59 19.52
C ASP A 434 -6.65 -8.09 19.11
N PRO A 435 -5.52 -7.36 19.03
CA PRO A 435 -5.52 -5.95 18.67
C PRO A 435 -6.19 -5.67 17.32
N ASP A 436 -6.91 -4.56 17.20
CA ASP A 436 -7.59 -4.21 15.96
C ASP A 436 -6.58 -3.97 14.81
N PRO A 437 -6.63 -4.75 13.71
CA PRO A 437 -5.60 -4.70 12.67
C PRO A 437 -5.65 -3.41 11.85
N ARG A 438 -6.74 -2.64 11.93
CA ARG A 438 -6.90 -1.37 11.18
C ARG A 438 -5.84 -0.33 11.55
N ILE A 439 -5.33 -0.38 12.78
CA ILE A 439 -4.26 0.52 13.25
C ILE A 439 -2.92 0.26 12.53
N TRP A 440 -2.76 -0.91 11.91
CA TRP A 440 -1.61 -1.26 11.07
C TRP A 440 -1.95 -1.18 9.56
N ALA A 441 -3.15 -1.62 9.18
CA ALA A 441 -3.59 -1.72 7.79
C ALA A 441 -3.65 -0.36 7.09
N PHE A 442 -4.03 0.69 7.82
CA PHE A 442 -4.20 2.03 7.27
C PHE A 442 -2.99 2.94 7.48
N GLY A 443 -1.86 2.43 7.98
CA GLY A 443 -0.63 3.19 8.14
C GLY A 443 -0.64 4.20 9.29
N PHE A 444 0.39 5.04 9.36
CA PHE A 444 0.87 5.60 10.63
C PHE A 444 0.95 7.13 10.67
N GLY A 445 0.75 7.69 11.86
CA GLY A 445 0.96 9.09 12.20
C GLY A 445 0.28 10.07 11.25
N ARG A 446 1.03 11.09 10.80
CA ARG A 446 0.52 12.12 9.88
C ARG A 446 0.24 11.60 8.46
N ARG A 447 0.55 10.33 8.18
CA ARG A 447 0.38 9.68 6.87
C ARG A 447 -0.65 8.54 6.89
N THR A 448 -1.39 8.35 7.99
CA THR A 448 -2.51 7.41 8.05
C THR A 448 -3.49 7.63 6.90
N CYS A 449 -4.01 6.54 6.34
CA CYS A 449 -4.87 6.51 5.17
C CYS A 449 -6.02 7.51 5.34
N PRO A 450 -6.16 8.49 4.44
CA PRO A 450 -7.26 9.45 4.51
C PRO A 450 -8.61 8.84 4.12
N GLY A 451 -8.60 7.69 3.43
CA GLY A 451 -9.79 7.00 2.96
C GLY A 451 -10.13 5.73 3.73
N SER A 452 -9.66 5.57 4.98
CA SER A 452 -9.93 4.36 5.77
C SER A 452 -11.43 4.12 5.94
N GLN A 453 -12.18 5.14 6.36
CA GLN A 453 -13.63 5.03 6.53
C GLN A 453 -14.35 4.70 5.22
N PHE A 454 -14.00 5.39 4.13
CA PHE A 454 -14.54 5.11 2.79
C PHE A 454 -14.26 3.65 2.37
N ALA A 455 -13.03 3.17 2.57
CA ALA A 455 -12.65 1.80 2.25
C ALA A 455 -13.41 0.78 3.11
N GLU A 456 -13.52 1.01 4.42
CA GLU A 456 -14.25 0.12 5.32
C GLU A 456 -15.74 0.02 4.95
N THR A 457 -16.42 1.15 4.73
CA THR A 457 -17.82 1.15 4.31
C THR A 457 -18.01 0.48 2.95
N SER A 458 -17.13 0.76 1.98
CA SER A 458 -17.15 0.15 0.64
C SER A 458 -16.95 -1.36 0.70
N LEU A 459 -16.00 -1.83 1.51
CA LEU A 459 -15.74 -3.26 1.70
C LEU A 459 -16.92 -3.94 2.38
N LEU A 460 -17.41 -3.39 3.49
CA LEU A 460 -18.51 -3.98 4.26
C LEU A 460 -19.80 -4.11 3.44
N VAL A 461 -20.22 -3.07 2.72
CA VAL A 461 -21.44 -3.14 1.90
C VAL A 461 -21.30 -4.15 0.76
N CYS A 462 -20.12 -4.22 0.11
CA CYS A 462 -19.88 -5.21 -0.93
C CYS A 462 -19.85 -6.64 -0.34
N MET A 463 -19.16 -6.84 0.78
CA MET A 463 -19.09 -8.13 1.47
C MET A 463 -20.49 -8.60 1.90
N ALA A 464 -21.28 -7.72 2.53
CA ALA A 464 -22.64 -8.01 2.97
C ALA A 464 -23.52 -8.42 1.79
N ARG A 465 -23.50 -7.67 0.69
CA ARG A 465 -24.33 -7.93 -0.49
C ARG A 465 -23.90 -9.16 -1.27
N ILE A 466 -22.60 -9.46 -1.32
CA ILE A 466 -22.08 -10.70 -1.90
C ILE A 466 -22.59 -11.91 -1.09
N LEU A 467 -22.47 -11.89 0.24
CA LEU A 467 -22.92 -13.00 1.10
C LEU A 467 -24.44 -13.11 1.20
N TYR A 468 -25.14 -11.99 1.06
CA TYR A 468 -26.59 -11.97 0.91
C TYR A 468 -27.02 -12.79 -0.31
N ALA A 469 -26.36 -12.57 -1.46
CA ALA A 469 -26.80 -13.11 -2.75
C ALA A 469 -26.21 -14.48 -3.10
N PHE A 470 -25.02 -14.84 -2.59
CA PHE A 470 -24.26 -15.98 -3.10
C PHE A 470 -23.73 -16.92 -2.01
N ASP A 471 -23.58 -18.18 -2.40
CA ASP A 471 -22.73 -19.17 -1.76
C ASP A 471 -21.43 -19.33 -2.56
N ILE A 472 -20.30 -19.05 -1.92
CA ILE A 472 -18.97 -19.15 -2.52
C ILE A 472 -18.31 -20.45 -2.06
N ARG A 473 -17.88 -21.30 -2.99
CA ARG A 473 -17.37 -22.64 -2.70
C ARG A 473 -16.11 -22.94 -3.48
N LEU A 474 -15.28 -23.85 -2.98
CA LEU A 474 -14.26 -24.48 -3.81
C LEU A 474 -14.91 -25.42 -4.83
N PRO A 475 -14.36 -25.55 -6.05
CA PRO A 475 -14.86 -26.51 -7.03
C PRO A 475 -14.78 -27.94 -6.50
N LYS A 476 -15.82 -28.73 -6.74
CA LYS A 476 -15.84 -30.15 -6.35
C LYS A 476 -14.64 -30.89 -6.96
N HIS A 477 -14.03 -31.78 -6.18
CA HIS A 477 -12.90 -32.64 -6.60
C HIS A 477 -11.60 -31.90 -6.96
N ARG A 478 -11.43 -30.64 -6.57
CA ARG A 478 -10.13 -29.96 -6.64
C ARG A 478 -9.43 -29.93 -5.27
N PRO A 479 -8.09 -29.98 -5.24
CA PRO A 479 -7.35 -29.79 -4.00
C PRO A 479 -7.58 -28.37 -3.46
N ILE A 480 -7.49 -28.21 -2.13
CA ILE A 480 -7.54 -26.90 -1.48
C ILE A 480 -6.35 -26.07 -2.03
N PRO A 481 -6.61 -24.87 -2.60
CA PRO A 481 -5.54 -24.07 -3.17
C PRO A 481 -4.58 -23.58 -2.09
N VAL A 482 -3.28 -23.54 -2.42
CA VAL A 482 -2.31 -22.82 -1.60
C VAL A 482 -2.56 -21.33 -1.77
N VAL A 483 -2.82 -20.64 -0.67
CA VAL A 483 -3.05 -19.19 -0.70
C VAL A 483 -1.72 -18.49 -0.95
N GLU A 484 -1.58 -17.93 -2.15
CA GLU A 484 -0.40 -17.16 -2.54
C GLU A 484 -0.78 -15.74 -2.90
N PHE A 485 0.13 -14.81 -2.63
CA PHE A 485 -0.05 -13.39 -2.95
C PHE A 485 1.01 -12.89 -3.92
N THR A 486 0.63 -11.92 -4.75
CA THR A 486 1.54 -11.20 -5.63
C THR A 486 2.46 -10.30 -4.81
N SER A 487 3.61 -9.96 -5.41
CA SER A 487 4.54 -9.00 -4.85
C SER A 487 4.42 -7.69 -5.61
N GLY A 488 4.03 -6.63 -4.92
CA GLY A 488 3.79 -5.33 -5.49
C GLY A 488 3.60 -4.28 -4.42
N PHE A 489 3.18 -3.08 -4.86
CA PHE A 489 2.75 -2.01 -3.96
C PHE A 489 1.52 -2.45 -3.14
N THR A 490 0.56 -3.05 -3.84
CA THR A 490 -0.57 -3.80 -3.32
C THR A 490 -0.31 -5.29 -3.45
N SER A 491 -0.75 -6.05 -2.46
CA SER A 491 -0.71 -7.51 -2.43
C SER A 491 -2.04 -8.04 -2.94
N HIS A 492 -2.07 -8.70 -4.09
CA HIS A 492 -3.28 -9.38 -4.57
C HIS A 492 -3.12 -10.86 -4.37
N VAL A 493 -4.20 -11.53 -3.95
CA VAL A 493 -4.25 -12.98 -4.06
C VAL A 493 -4.02 -13.40 -5.52
N LYS A 494 -3.19 -14.42 -5.75
CA LYS A 494 -2.97 -14.98 -7.09
C LYS A 494 -4.27 -15.64 -7.59
N PRO A 495 -4.46 -15.79 -8.91
CA PRO A 495 -5.66 -16.41 -9.47
C PRO A 495 -5.98 -17.76 -8.81
N PHE A 496 -7.25 -17.99 -8.49
CA PHE A 496 -7.75 -19.17 -7.81
C PHE A 496 -9.09 -19.58 -8.44
N ASP A 497 -9.41 -20.87 -8.38
CA ASP A 497 -10.70 -21.37 -8.88
C ASP A 497 -11.72 -21.47 -7.74
N ILE A 498 -12.89 -20.88 -7.95
CA ILE A 498 -14.07 -20.96 -7.07
C ILE A 498 -15.35 -21.09 -7.88
N ASP A 499 -16.36 -21.67 -7.24
CA ASP A 499 -17.74 -21.68 -7.72
C ASP A 499 -18.57 -20.69 -6.90
N ILE A 500 -19.21 -19.74 -7.59
CA ILE A 500 -20.15 -18.79 -6.99
C ILE A 500 -21.56 -19.22 -7.40
N GLY A 501 -22.30 -19.80 -6.46
CA GLY A 501 -23.69 -20.23 -6.64
C GLY A 501 -24.66 -19.20 -6.08
N GLU A 502 -25.83 -19.07 -6.70
CA GLU A 502 -26.89 -18.21 -6.19
C GLU A 502 -27.50 -18.79 -4.90
N ARG A 503 -27.60 -17.94 -3.87
CA ARG A 503 -28.20 -18.28 -2.57
C ARG A 503 -29.63 -17.78 -2.47
N ARG A 504 -29.89 -16.58 -3.00
CA ARG A 504 -31.20 -15.93 -3.02
C ARG A 504 -31.55 -15.52 -4.44
N PRO A 505 -32.77 -15.83 -4.93
CA PRO A 505 -33.22 -15.38 -6.24
C PRO A 505 -33.25 -13.85 -6.29
N SER A 506 -33.09 -13.27 -7.48
CA SER A 506 -33.28 -11.84 -7.71
C SER A 506 -34.65 -11.39 -7.16
N ILE A 507 -34.62 -10.42 -6.24
CA ILE A 507 -35.78 -9.58 -5.96
C ILE A 507 -35.75 -8.54 -7.08
N MET A 508 -36.55 -8.77 -8.12
CA MET A 508 -36.69 -7.84 -9.24
C MET A 508 -37.61 -6.69 -8.84
#